data_AF-J3PLE5-F1
#
_entry.id   AF-J3PLE5-F1
#
_cell.length_a   1.000
_cell.length_b   1.000
_cell.length_c   1.000
_cell.angle_alpha   90.00
_cell.angle_beta   90.00
_cell.angle_gamma   90.00
#
_symmetry.space_group_name_H-M   'P 1'
#
loop_
_entity.id
_entity.type
_entity.pdbx_description
1 polymer ?
#
loop_
_entity_poly.entity_id
_entity_poly.type
_entity_poly.pdbx_seq_one_letter_code
_entity_poly.pdbx_strand_id
1 'polypeptide(L)' 'MENKPLVPNFFTEIKGPDGSAAVMQRQARYNGAIGARGIHSLYNYGNNEPVYDGKPYTFSSTYYGGTGTF' A
#
# COMPACT_ATOMS: atom_id res chain seq x y z
N MET A 1 10.49 -22.15 2.86
CA MET A 1 9.74 -20.88 2.85
C MET A 1 8.73 -20.78 4.00
N GLU A 2 8.59 -21.80 4.85
CA GLU A 2 7.36 -22.00 5.63
C GLU A 2 7.23 -21.23 6.96
N ASN A 3 8.21 -20.42 7.37
CA ASN A 3 8.15 -19.71 8.68
C ASN A 3 8.79 -18.32 8.67
N LYS A 4 8.74 -17.60 7.55
CA LYS A 4 9.21 -16.20 7.51
C LYS A 4 8.01 -15.25 7.59
N PRO A 5 8.02 -14.25 8.49
CA PRO A 5 6.99 -13.23 8.49
C PRO A 5 6.97 -12.51 7.14
N LEU A 6 5.77 -12.33 6.59
CA LEU A 6 5.50 -11.65 5.33
C LEU A 6 4.55 -10.48 5.60
N VAL A 7 4.74 -9.39 4.89
CA VAL A 7 3.84 -8.23 4.90
C VAL A 7 3.54 -7.80 3.47
N PRO A 8 2.33 -7.31 3.17
CA PRO A 8 2.02 -6.78 1.84
C PRO A 8 2.86 -5.55 1.52
N ASN A 9 3.34 -5.46 0.27
CA ASN A 9 4.16 -4.35 -0.21
C ASN A 9 3.61 -3.65 -1.46
N PHE A 10 2.51 -4.15 -2.03
CA PHE A 10 1.85 -3.58 -3.19
C PHE A 10 0.34 -3.52 -2.95
N PHE A 11 -0.23 -2.32 -3.12
CA PHE A 11 -1.64 -2.04 -2.84
C PHE A 11 -2.29 -1.44 -4.09
N THR A 12 -3.43 -1.98 -4.51
CA THR A 12 -4.16 -1.48 -5.66
C THR A 12 -5.57 -1.10 -5.27
N GLU A 13 -5.92 0.16 -5.49
CA GLU A 13 -7.29 0.63 -5.35
C GLU A 13 -7.98 0.70 -6.70
N ILE A 14 -9.14 0.06 -6.78
CA ILE A 14 -9.94 0.00 -7.98
C ILE A 14 -11.30 0.60 -7.66
N LYS A 15 -11.77 1.50 -8.52
CA LYS A 15 -13.14 2.00 -8.51
C LYS A 15 -13.77 1.81 -9.88
N GLY A 16 -15.03 1.36 -9.88
CA GLY A 16 -15.85 1.29 -11.08
C GLY A 16 -16.59 2.61 -11.35
N PRO A 17 -17.53 2.59 -12.30
CA PRO A 17 -18.28 3.78 -12.75
C PRO A 17 -18.95 4.57 -11.63
N ASP A 18 -19.51 3.87 -10.63
CA ASP A 18 -20.20 4.50 -9.50
C ASP A 18 -19.27 4.84 -8.33
N GLY A 19 -17.98 4.53 -8.45
CA GLY A 19 -17.00 4.82 -7.42
C GLY A 19 -16.49 6.26 -7.50
N SER A 20 -16.02 6.80 -6.37
CA SER A 20 -15.42 8.14 -6.35
C SER A 20 -13.90 8.08 -6.55
N ALA A 21 -13.39 8.83 -7.54
CA ALA A 21 -11.95 9.01 -7.74
C ALA A 21 -11.25 9.60 -6.50
N ALA A 22 -11.92 10.50 -5.76
CA ALA A 22 -11.41 11.06 -4.52
C ALA A 22 -11.29 10.00 -3.42
N VAL A 23 -12.26 9.08 -3.32
CA VAL A 23 -12.21 7.94 -2.39
C VAL A 23 -11.08 6.99 -2.76
N MET A 24 -10.92 6.66 -4.06
CA MET A 24 -9.82 5.83 -4.56
C MET A 24 -8.45 6.36 -4.12
N GLN A 25 -8.19 7.65 -4.32
CA GLN A 25 -6.92 8.26 -3.93
C GLN A 25 -6.69 8.21 -2.42
N ARG A 26 -7.73 8.47 -1.62
CA ARG A 26 -7.63 8.40 -0.15
C ARG A 26 -7.32 6.99 0.33
N GLN A 27 -7.99 5.99 -0.23
CA GLN A 27 -7.76 4.59 0.12
C GLN A 27 -6.35 4.14 -0.29
N ALA A 28 -5.87 4.53 -1.48
CA ALA A 28 -4.55 4.14 -1.94
C ALA A 28 -3.45 4.70 -1.04
N ARG A 29 -3.59 5.97 -0.63
CA ARG A 29 -2.66 6.61 0.33
C ARG A 29 -2.74 5.96 1.71
N TYR A 30 -3.95 5.69 2.20
CA TYR A 30 -4.14 5.10 3.52
C TYR A 30 -3.54 3.68 3.60
N ASN A 31 -3.86 2.85 2.61
CA ASN A 31 -3.37 1.47 2.53
C ASN A 31 -1.86 1.43 2.29
N GLY A 32 -1.33 2.27 1.40
CA GLY A 32 0.11 2.43 1.22
C GLY A 32 0.84 2.86 2.50
N ALA A 33 0.27 3.79 3.27
CA ALA A 33 0.86 4.21 4.54
C ALA A 33 0.84 3.10 5.61
N ILE A 34 -0.21 2.28 5.66
CA ILE A 34 -0.29 1.09 6.51
C ILE A 34 0.79 0.07 6.11
N GLY A 35 0.91 -0.22 4.81
CA GLY A 35 1.94 -1.11 4.27
C GLY A 35 3.35 -0.65 4.58
N ALA A 36 3.64 0.64 4.41
CA ALA A 36 4.93 1.22 4.72
C ALA A 36 5.28 1.06 6.20
N ARG A 37 4.32 1.26 7.11
CA ARG A 37 4.52 0.99 8.54
C ARG A 37 4.73 -0.50 8.84
N GLY A 38 4.02 -1.39 8.15
CA GLY A 38 4.20 -2.84 8.28
C GLY A 38 5.60 -3.28 7.88
N ILE A 39 6.09 -2.85 6.71
CA ILE A 39 7.46 -3.13 6.26
C ILE A 39 8.49 -2.51 7.18
N HIS A 40 8.29 -1.24 7.59
CA HIS A 40 9.21 -0.58 8.51
C HIS A 40 9.32 -1.34 9.85
N SER A 41 8.20 -1.86 10.36
CA SER A 41 8.18 -2.66 11.60
C SER A 41 8.87 -4.01 11.41
N LEU A 42 8.62 -4.69 10.28
CA LEU A 42 9.27 -5.96 9.96
C LEU A 42 10.78 -5.82 9.76
N TYR A 43 11.21 -4.77 9.04
CA TYR A 43 12.61 -4.47 8.79
C TYR A 43 13.39 -4.15 10.09
N ASN A 44 12.70 -3.55 11.06
CA ASN A 44 13.29 -3.16 12.35
C ASN A 44 13.04 -4.16 13.48
N TYR A 45 12.45 -5.31 13.20
CA TYR A 45 12.18 -6.31 14.24
C TYR A 45 13.49 -6.79 14.87
N GLY A 46 13.62 -6.60 16.20
CA GLY A 46 14.81 -6.98 16.96
C GLY A 46 15.96 -5.97 16.94
N ASN A 47 15.83 -4.86 16.21
CA ASN A 47 16.79 -3.76 16.29
C ASN A 47 16.54 -2.90 17.55
N ASN A 48 17.61 -2.44 18.19
CA ASN A 48 17.51 -1.56 19.37
C ASN A 48 16.97 -0.16 19.00
N GLU A 49 17.26 0.30 17.78
CA GLU A 49 16.80 1.58 17.24
C GLU A 49 16.27 1.40 15.80
N PRO A 50 15.25 2.17 15.37
CA PRO A 50 14.74 2.09 14.01
C PRO A 50 15.76 2.58 12.97
N VAL A 51 16.02 1.76 11.96
CA VAL A 51 16.85 2.05 10.79
C VAL A 51 15.98 2.59 9.66
N TYR A 52 16.48 3.65 9.01
CA TYR A 52 15.87 4.31 7.87
C TYR A 52 16.88 4.34 6.71
N ASP A 53 16.71 3.45 5.73
CA ASP A 53 17.65 3.31 4.59
C ASP A 53 17.25 4.16 3.36
N GLY A 54 16.14 4.88 3.44
CA GLY A 54 15.63 5.76 2.39
C GLY A 54 15.11 5.02 1.15
N LYS A 55 14.96 3.69 1.19
CA LYS A 55 14.52 2.91 0.03
C LYS A 55 13.00 2.74 0.00
N PRO A 56 12.36 2.82 -1.18
CA PRO A 56 10.93 2.58 -1.31
C PRO A 56 10.66 1.07 -1.29
N TYR A 57 9.93 0.61 -0.27
CA TYR A 57 9.50 -0.79 -0.18
C TYR A 57 7.99 -0.98 -0.32
N THR A 58 7.18 0.08 -0.30
CA THR A 58 5.73 0.00 -0.46
C THR A 58 5.29 0.80 -1.66
N PHE A 59 4.44 0.17 -2.48
CA PHE A 59 3.94 0.75 -3.71
C PHE A 59 2.42 0.77 -3.68
N SER A 60 1.84 1.78 -4.32
CA SER A 60 0.40 1.87 -4.51
C SER A 60 0.08 2.21 -5.95
N SER A 61 -0.96 1.58 -6.49
CA SER A 61 -1.51 1.87 -7.80
C SER A 61 -3.01 2.11 -7.71
N THR A 62 -3.55 2.79 -8.71
CA THR A 62 -4.97 3.11 -8.78
C THR A 62 -5.51 2.83 -10.17
N TYR A 63 -6.72 2.27 -10.24
CA TYR A 63 -7.49 2.17 -11.47
C TYR A 63 -8.89 2.75 -11.26
N TYR A 64 -9.26 3.70 -12.11
CA TYR A 64 -10.57 4.31 -12.12
C TYR A 64 -11.28 3.98 -13.43
N GLY A 65 -12.24 3.05 -13.38
CA GLY A 65 -13.10 2.72 -14.50
C GLY A 65 -14.08 3.86 -14.73
N GLY A 66 -13.88 4.64 -15.80
CA GLY A 66 -14.77 5.73 -16.16
C GLY A 66 -16.18 5.25 -16.50
N THR A 67 -17.15 6.17 -16.45
CA THR A 67 -18.56 5.97 -16.79
C THR A 67 -18.78 5.99 -18.31
N GLY A 68 -18.07 5.15 -19.06
CA GLY A 68 -18.34 5.01 -20.48
C GLY A 68 -19.74 4.45 -20.70
N THR A 69 -20.68 5.29 -21.13
CA THR A 69 -21.97 4.85 -21.68
C THR A 69 -21.79 4.56 -23.17
N PHE A 70 -22.22 3.39 -23.61
CA PHE A 70 -22.33 3.01 -25.03
C PHE A 70 -23.51 3.71 -25.71
#